data_AF-A0A8X6TSE1-F1
#
_entry.id   AF-A0A8X6TSE1-F1
#
_cell.length_a   1.000
_cell.length_b   1.000
_cell.length_c   1.000
_cell.angle_alpha   90.00
_cell.angle_beta   90.00
_cell.angle_gamma   90.00
#
_symmetry.space_group_name_H-M   'P 1'
#
loop_
_entity.id
_entity.type
_entity.pdbx_description
1 polymer ?
#
loop_
_entity_poly.entity_id
_entity_poly.type
_entity_poly.pdbx_seq_one_letter_code
_entity_poly.pdbx_strand_id
1 'polypeptide(L)'
;MEFEFETRAVHGGDDPTNSRLDKRSVDYDSLDDEMRVIDGNNKQKLEKSIASLEQGKYALCFPSGMGATTSISMMVEDGDHVVCFDSVYHVGPIMC
;
A
#
# COMPACT_ATOMS: atom_id res chain seq x y z
N MET A 1 -20.36 -4.82 -14.12
CA MET A 1 -19.49 -5.12 -15.28
C MET A 1 -18.12 -5.38 -14.69
N GLU A 2 -17.64 -6.63 -14.75
CA GLU A 2 -16.26 -6.92 -14.34
C GLU A 2 -15.33 -6.53 -15.48
N PHE A 3 -14.30 -5.75 -15.17
CA PHE A 3 -13.29 -5.35 -16.13
C PHE A 3 -12.12 -6.34 -16.10
N GLU A 4 -11.58 -6.65 -17.27
CA GLU A 4 -10.39 -7.49 -17.41
C GLU A 4 -9.17 -6.89 -16.69
N PHE A 5 -8.21 -7.73 -16.31
CA PHE A 5 -7.01 -7.31 -15.56
C PHE A 5 -6.27 -6.14 -16.23
N GLU A 6 -6.11 -6.21 -17.56
CA GLU A 6 -5.44 -5.17 -18.35
C GLU A 6 -6.13 -3.81 -18.25
N THR A 7 -7.47 -3.80 -18.23
CA THR A 7 -8.24 -2.54 -18.09
C THR A 7 -8.07 -1.94 -16.71
N ARG A 8 -8.08 -2.80 -15.67
CA ARG A 8 -7.85 -2.42 -14.28
C ARG A 8 -6.43 -1.90 -14.03
N ALA A 9 -5.42 -2.45 -14.72
CA ALA A 9 -4.04 -2.01 -14.60
C ALA A 9 -3.85 -0.55 -15.03
N VAL A 10 -4.66 -0.08 -15.97
CA VAL A 10 -4.57 1.30 -16.47
C VAL A 10 -5.53 2.23 -15.72
N HIS A 11 -6.76 1.80 -15.43
CA HIS A 11 -7.82 2.70 -14.95
C HIS A 11 -8.29 2.41 -13.51
N GLY A 12 -7.76 1.38 -12.85
CA GLY A 12 -8.30 0.86 -11.59
C GLY A 12 -8.22 1.82 -10.39
N GLY A 13 -7.23 2.71 -10.37
CA GLY A 13 -7.08 3.74 -9.34
C GLY A 13 -7.24 5.17 -9.84
N ASP A 14 -7.66 5.34 -11.09
CA ASP A 14 -7.89 6.66 -11.67
C ASP A 14 -9.19 7.26 -11.11
N ASP A 15 -9.07 8.44 -10.52
CA ASP A 15 -10.20 9.26 -10.12
C ASP A 15 -10.16 10.56 -10.93
N PRO A 16 -11.09 10.77 -11.87
CA PRO A 16 -11.11 11.95 -12.73
C PRO A 16 -11.36 13.25 -11.95
N THR A 17 -11.88 13.17 -10.72
CA THR A 17 -12.08 14.35 -9.85
C THR A 17 -10.79 14.78 -9.15
N ASN A 18 -9.81 13.87 -9.02
CA ASN A 18 -8.51 14.11 -8.41
C ASN A 18 -7.44 14.37 -9.49
N SER A 19 -7.64 15.46 -10.23
CA SER A 19 -6.85 15.76 -11.42
C SER A 19 -5.59 16.57 -11.13
N ARG A 20 -4.44 15.96 -11.46
CA ARG A 20 -3.20 16.56 -12.00
C ARG A 20 -2.49 17.72 -11.27
N LEU A 21 -2.91 18.11 -10.08
CA LEU A 21 -2.18 19.09 -9.26
C LEU A 21 -1.89 18.53 -7.88
N ASP A 22 -1.19 17.39 -7.80
CA ASP A 22 -0.54 17.04 -6.55
C ASP A 22 0.74 17.86 -6.47
N LYS A 23 0.79 18.83 -5.57
CA LYS A 23 2.07 19.39 -5.13
C LYS A 23 2.98 18.21 -4.80
N ARG A 24 4.26 18.29 -5.13
CA ARG A 24 5.17 17.21 -4.74
C ARG A 24 5.12 17.10 -3.22
N SER A 25 5.16 15.87 -2.70
CA SER A 25 5.09 15.56 -1.27
C SER A 25 6.19 16.19 -0.40
N VAL A 26 7.03 17.04 -0.97
CA VAL A 26 8.16 17.73 -0.31
C VAL A 26 7.96 19.24 -0.21
N ASP A 27 6.91 19.80 -0.82
CA ASP A 27 6.59 21.21 -0.75
C ASP A 27 5.60 21.44 0.42
N TYR A 28 6.13 21.86 1.58
CA TYR A 28 5.37 22.06 2.81
C TYR A 28 5.08 23.54 3.07
N ASP A 29 3.85 23.97 2.81
CA ASP A 29 3.42 25.34 3.12
C ASP A 29 2.38 25.37 4.26
N SER A 30 1.80 24.22 4.61
CA SER A 30 0.69 24.09 5.55
C SER A 30 0.65 22.72 6.25
N LEU A 31 -0.10 22.61 7.36
CA LEU A 31 -0.30 21.33 8.06
C LEU A 31 -0.97 20.26 7.18
N ASP A 32 -1.81 20.69 6.23
CA ASP A 32 -2.42 19.79 5.26
C ASP A 32 -1.37 19.20 4.30
N ASP A 33 -0.26 19.91 4.07
CA ASP A 33 0.86 19.40 3.27
C ASP A 33 1.70 18.35 4.04
N GLU A 34 1.78 18.43 5.37
CA GLU A 34 2.43 17.39 6.19
C GLU A 34 1.68 16.05 6.11
N MET A 35 0.35 16.10 6.14
CA MET A 35 -0.49 14.91 6.02
C MET A 35 -0.32 14.21 4.66
N ARG A 36 0.06 14.94 3.60
CA ARG A 36 0.31 14.38 2.25
C ARG A 36 1.52 13.45 2.19
N VAL A 37 2.44 13.52 3.15
CA VAL A 37 3.57 12.59 3.23
C VAL A 37 3.10 11.21 3.68
N ILE A 38 2.11 11.20 4.57
CA ILE A 38 1.59 9.99 5.20
C ILE A 38 0.52 9.36 4.30
N ASP A 39 -0.39 10.18 3.75
CA ASP A 39 -1.53 9.71 2.97
C ASP A 39 -1.83 10.59 1.75
N GLY A 40 -0.79 10.88 0.96
CA GLY A 40 -0.91 11.70 -0.25
C GLY A 40 -1.74 11.04 -1.36
N ASN A 41 -2.23 11.88 -2.28
CA ASN A 41 -3.09 11.45 -3.39
C ASN A 41 -2.43 10.35 -4.24
N ASN A 42 -1.12 10.45 -4.48
CA ASN A 42 -0.39 9.44 -5.25
C ASN A 42 -0.37 8.06 -4.59
N LYS A 43 -0.24 8.00 -3.26
CA LYS A 43 -0.26 6.75 -2.49
C LYS A 43 -1.66 6.12 -2.55
N GLN A 44 -2.71 6.91 -2.30
CA GLN A 44 -4.09 6.44 -2.37
C GLN A 44 -4.48 5.93 -3.77
N LYS A 45 -4.02 6.59 -4.84
CA LYS A 45 -4.23 6.12 -6.22
C LYS A 45 -3.59 4.76 -6.46
N LEU A 46 -2.34 4.59 -6.02
CA LEU A 46 -1.65 3.30 -6.12
C LEU A 46 -2.38 2.22 -5.31
N GLU A 47 -2.79 2.51 -4.08
CA GLU A 47 -3.54 1.58 -3.22
C GLU A 47 -4.86 1.16 -3.88
N LYS A 48 -5.62 2.08 -4.47
CA LYS A 48 -6.84 1.76 -5.22
C LYS A 48 -6.56 0.89 -6.45
N SER A 49 -5.52 1.22 -7.23
CA SER A 49 -5.12 0.41 -8.38
C SER A 49 -4.74 -1.01 -7.98
N ILE A 50 -3.92 -1.20 -6.94
CA ILE A 50 -3.51 -2.52 -6.47
C ILE A 50 -4.71 -3.30 -5.91
N ALA A 51 -5.58 -2.67 -5.11
CA ALA A 51 -6.80 -3.29 -4.62
C ALA A 51 -7.68 -3.79 -5.77
N SER A 52 -7.85 -2.97 -6.82
CA SER A 52 -8.60 -3.33 -8.03
C SER A 52 -7.98 -4.52 -8.76
N LEU A 53 -6.65 -4.57 -8.90
CA LEU A 53 -5.93 -5.65 -9.58
C LEU A 53 -6.07 -6.99 -8.84
N GLU A 54 -5.82 -6.98 -7.54
CA GLU A 54 -5.88 -8.15 -6.65
C GLU A 54 -7.31 -8.56 -6.27
N GLN A 55 -8.33 -7.82 -6.75
CA GLN A 55 -9.74 -8.01 -6.38
C GLN A 55 -9.96 -7.88 -4.86
N GLY A 56 -9.11 -7.09 -4.19
CA GLY A 56 -9.21 -6.76 -2.78
C GLY A 56 -10.12 -5.55 -2.53
N LYS A 57 -10.66 -5.44 -1.32
CA LYS A 57 -11.41 -4.25 -0.90
C LYS A 57 -10.50 -3.05 -0.64
N TYR A 58 -9.28 -3.33 -0.14
CA TYR A 58 -8.29 -2.35 0.25
C TYR A 58 -6.90 -2.90 -0.09
N ALA A 59 -5.96 -1.99 -0.31
CA ALA A 59 -4.53 -2.29 -0.33
C ALA A 59 -3.80 -1.18 0.45
N LEU A 60 -2.64 -1.51 1.01
CA LEU A 60 -1.79 -0.56 1.75
C LEU A 60 -0.41 -0.54 1.11
N CYS A 61 0.11 0.65 0.83
CA CYS A 61 1.43 0.82 0.27
C CYS A 61 2.45 1.19 1.36
N PHE A 62 3.56 0.45 1.40
CA PHE A 62 4.66 0.67 2.34
C PHE A 62 5.95 1.08 1.60
N PRO A 63 6.92 1.72 2.29
CA PRO A 63 8.19 2.10 1.68
C PRO A 63 9.03 0.91 1.16
N SER A 64 8.78 -0.30 1.68
CA SER A 64 9.42 -1.54 1.23
C SER A 64 8.57 -2.77 1.59
N GLY A 65 8.88 -3.92 0.97
CA GLY A 65 8.26 -5.20 1.34
C GLY A 65 8.56 -5.60 2.79
N MET A 66 9.74 -5.26 3.31
CA MET A 66 10.09 -5.49 4.72
C MET A 66 9.24 -4.62 5.66
N GLY A 67 8.97 -3.37 5.29
CA GLY A 67 8.04 -2.50 6.02
C GLY A 67 6.64 -3.11 6.07
N ALA A 68 6.16 -3.64 4.95
CA ALA A 68 4.87 -4.34 4.89
C ALA A 68 4.83 -5.57 5.82
N THR A 69 5.85 -6.44 5.76
CA THR A 69 5.92 -7.64 6.61
C THR A 69 6.02 -7.29 8.09
N THR A 70 6.80 -6.27 8.46
CA THR A 70 6.90 -5.80 9.84
C THR A 70 5.57 -5.25 10.32
N SER A 71 4.86 -4.44 9.52
CA SER A 71 3.53 -3.95 9.89
C SER A 71 2.52 -5.07 10.10
N ILE A 72 2.58 -6.13 9.29
CA ILE A 72 1.75 -7.33 9.51
C ILE A 72 2.15 -8.03 10.82
N SER A 73 3.44 -8.17 11.09
CA SER A 73 3.95 -8.81 12.30
C SER A 73 3.57 -8.04 13.57
N MET A 74 3.47 -6.70 13.49
CA MET A 74 3.00 -5.85 14.60
C MET A 74 1.51 -6.02 14.93
N MET A 75 0.73 -6.73 14.10
CA MET A 75 -0.67 -7.07 14.41
C MET A 75 -0.79 -8.33 15.28
N VAL A 76 0.29 -9.08 15.44
CA VAL A 76 0.35 -10.32 16.23
C VAL A 76 0.67 -9.97 17.68
N GLU A 77 0.03 -10.65 18.64
CA GLU A 77 0.23 -10.38 20.08
C GLU A 77 1.21 -11.37 20.72
N ASP A 78 1.64 -11.06 21.95
CA ASP A 78 2.52 -11.95 22.69
C ASP A 78 1.82 -13.30 22.98
N GLY A 79 2.53 -14.40 22.70
CA GLY A 79 1.99 -15.76 22.82
C GLY A 79 1.35 -16.34 21.54
N ASP A 80 1.18 -15.55 20.48
CA ASP A 80 0.70 -16.05 19.19
C ASP A 80 1.80 -16.83 18.45
N HIS A 81 1.39 -17.90 17.75
CA HIS A 81 2.29 -18.72 16.94
C HIS A 81 2.06 -18.49 15.44
N VAL A 82 3.10 -17.99 14.76
CA VAL A 82 3.06 -17.70 13.32
C VAL A 82 3.65 -18.88 12.53
N VAL A 83 2.90 -19.38 11.55
CA VAL A 83 3.37 -20.43 10.62
C VAL A 83 3.82 -19.78 9.31
N CYS A 84 5.04 -20.07 8.88
CA CYS A 84 5.62 -19.58 7.62
C CYS A 84 6.01 -20.74 6.69
N PHE A 85 6.14 -20.44 5.39
CA PHE A 85 6.69 -21.39 4.42
C PHE A 85 8.21 -21.55 4.61
N ASP A 86 8.74 -22.73 4.29
CA ASP A 86 10.17 -23.07 4.45
C ASP A 86 11.10 -22.20 3.56
N SER A 87 10.66 -21.93 2.32
CA SER A 87 11.42 -21.12 1.36
C SER A 87 10.79 -19.73 1.18
N VAL A 88 11.08 -18.81 2.09
CA VAL A 88 10.67 -17.40 2.03
C VAL A 88 11.84 -16.48 1.74
N TYR A 89 11.56 -15.30 1.17
CA TYR A 89 12.56 -14.24 1.02
C TYR A 89 13.11 -13.85 2.41
N HIS A 90 14.43 -13.96 2.57
CA HIS A 90 15.07 -13.82 3.86
C HIS A 90 15.18 -12.35 4.29
N VAL A 91 14.27 -11.96 5.18
CA VAL A 91 14.41 -10.83 6.10
C VAL A 91 14.78 -11.46 7.44
N GLY A 92 15.81 -10.96 8.13
CA GLY A 92 16.30 -11.57 9.38
C GLY A 92 15.23 -11.70 10.49
N PRO A 93 15.65 -12.23 11.65
CA PRO A 93 15.18 -13.52 12.13
C PRO A 93 13.66 -13.56 12.38
N ILE A 94 12.90 -14.06 11.40
CA ILE A 94 11.69 -14.84 11.70
C ILE A 94 12.23 -16.19 12.18
N MET A 95 12.49 -16.29 13.49
CA MET A 95 12.83 -17.55 14.14
C MET A 95 11.59 -18.44 14.10
N CYS A 96 11.62 -19.42 13.21
CA CYS A 96 11.13 -20.74 13.53
C CYS A 96 12.11 -21.44 14.49
#